data_AF-A0A381ZZE8-F1
#
_entry.id   AF-A0A381ZZE8-F1
#
_cell.length_a   1.000
_cell.length_b   1.000
_cell.length_c   1.000
_cell.angle_alpha   90.00
_cell.angle_beta   90.00
_cell.angle_gamma   90.00
#
_symmetry.space_group_name_H-M   'P 1'
#
loop_
_entity.id
_entity.type
_entity.pdbx_description
1 polymer ?
#
loop_
_entity_poly.entity_id
_entity_poly.type
_entity_poly.pdbx_seq_one_letter_code
_entity_poly.pdbx_strand_id
1 'polypeptide(L)'
;MKQLFILIRLALIVLLFIPSASFPDTDGAIQLSKEPRGPITLKKAVALALVNNPQLEAFSFEQRAREARALQSDLMPNPQLEILVEDAAGSGNFNGFHQSQTTIQL
;
A
#
# COMPACT_ATOMS: atom_id res chain seq x y z
N MET A 1 22.39 -21.34 25.94
CA MET A 1 21.89 -19.96 26.07
C MET A 1 21.83 -19.19 24.76
N LYS A 2 22.83 -19.28 23.87
CA LYS A 2 22.84 -18.55 22.57
C LYS A 2 21.68 -18.91 21.62
N GLN A 3 21.25 -20.18 21.59
CA GLN A 3 20.12 -20.63 20.76
C GLN A 3 18.75 -20.06 21.20
N LEU A 4 18.60 -19.76 22.50
CA LEU A 4 17.37 -19.19 23.05
C LEU A 4 17.16 -17.73 22.60
N PHE A 5 18.24 -16.97 22.50
CA PHE A 5 18.20 -15.58 22.04
C PHE A 5 17.93 -15.44 20.53
N ILE A 6 18.34 -16.44 19.73
CA ILE A 6 18.08 -16.48 18.29
C ILE A 6 16.59 -16.75 18.02
N LEU A 7 15.99 -17.69 18.73
CA LEU A 7 14.56 -18.01 18.61
C LEU A 7 13.66 -16.84 19.06
N ILE A 8 14.06 -16.11 20.11
CA ILE A 8 13.33 -14.92 20.60
C ILE A 8 13.39 -13.77 19.57
N ARG A 9 14.54 -13.55 18.91
CA ARG A 9 14.66 -12.51 17.87
C ARG A 9 13.88 -12.84 16.60
N LEU A 10 13.82 -14.11 16.21
CA LEU A 10 13.00 -14.55 15.08
C LEU A 10 11.50 -14.34 15.37
N ALA A 11 11.07 -14.68 16.59
CA ALA A 11 9.68 -14.46 17.02
C ALA A 11 9.30 -12.97 17.07
N LEU A 12 10.24 -12.07 17.41
CA LEU A 12 10.02 -10.63 17.44
C LEU A 12 9.81 -10.03 16.04
N ILE A 13 10.52 -10.55 15.03
CA ILE A 13 10.40 -10.11 13.63
C ILE A 13 9.07 -10.56 13.01
N VAL A 14 8.59 -11.76 13.37
CA VAL A 14 7.29 -12.27 12.89
C VAL A 14 6.11 -11.48 13.50
N LEU A 15 6.24 -10.99 14.74
CA LEU A 15 5.20 -10.21 15.40
C LEU A 15 5.07 -8.77 14.85
N LEU A 16 6.14 -8.23 14.25
CA LEU A 16 6.18 -6.88 13.67
C LEU A 16 5.54 -6.77 12.27
N PHE A 17 5.24 -7.90 11.63
CA PHE A 17 4.67 -7.98 10.28
C PHE A 17 3.20 -8.42 10.25
N ILE A 18 2.46 -8.31 11.36
CA ILE A 18 1.01 -8.52 11.35
C ILE A 18 0.34 -7.20 10.95
N PRO A 19 -0.16 -7.01 9.71
CA PRO A 19 -1.02 -5.88 9.42
C PRO A 19 -2.29 -6.05 10.23
N SER A 20 -2.49 -5.16 11.20
CA SER A 20 -3.78 -5.00 11.85
C SER A 20 -4.73 -4.38 10.83
N ALA A 21 -5.29 -5.21 9.95
CA ALA A 21 -6.41 -4.82 9.10
C ALA A 21 -7.64 -4.68 10.00
N SER A 22 -7.79 -3.52 10.65
CA SER A 22 -9.10 -3.07 11.12
C SER A 22 -9.91 -2.69 9.89
N PHE A 23 -10.73 -3.62 9.40
CA PHE A 23 -11.81 -3.27 8.49
C PHE A 23 -12.88 -2.54 9.32
N PRO A 24 -13.28 -1.32 8.96
CA PRO A 24 -14.35 -0.62 9.66
C PRO A 24 -15.67 -1.41 9.57
N ASP A 25 -16.44 -1.31 10.66
CA ASP A 25 -17.68 -2.02 10.90
C ASP A 25 -18.68 -1.94 9.75
N THR A 26 -19.40 -3.05 9.59
CA THR A 26 -20.50 -3.18 8.65
C THR A 26 -21.73 -2.52 9.27
N ASP A 27 -21.89 -1.21 9.07
CA ASP A 27 -23.11 -0.51 9.45
C ASP A 27 -24.24 -0.86 8.47
N GLY A 28 -24.82 -2.03 8.73
CA GLY A 28 -26.09 -2.46 8.17
C GLY A 28 -27.22 -1.52 8.61
N ALA A 29 -27.46 -0.48 7.82
CA ALA A 29 -28.76 0.16 7.73
C ALA A 29 -29.32 -0.11 6.33
N ILE A 30 -30.39 -0.91 6.24
CA ILE A 30 -31.18 -1.01 5.01
C ILE A 30 -31.76 0.37 4.74
N GLN A 31 -31.15 1.10 3.80
CA GLN A 31 -31.74 2.32 3.27
C GLN A 31 -32.97 1.96 2.46
N LEU A 32 -34.15 2.24 3.02
CA LEU A 32 -35.43 2.13 2.34
C LEU A 32 -35.45 3.12 1.16
N SER A 33 -35.05 2.62 -0.01
CA SER A 33 -35.08 3.21 -1.36
C SER A 33 -35.02 4.75 -1.48
N LYS A 34 -33.83 5.25 -1.82
CA LYS A 34 -33.60 6.62 -2.33
C LYS A 34 -34.01 6.78 -3.81
N GLU A 35 -34.83 5.86 -4.33
CA GLU A 35 -35.19 5.82 -5.73
C GLU A 35 -36.48 6.61 -6.00
N PRO A 36 -36.59 7.31 -7.13
CA PRO A 36 -37.80 8.04 -7.47
C PRO A 36 -38.97 7.09 -7.65
N ARG A 37 -40.08 7.34 -6.93
CA ARG A 37 -41.34 6.65 -7.17
C ARG A 37 -42.20 7.49 -8.12
N GLY A 38 -42.51 6.94 -9.29
CA GLY A 38 -43.33 7.58 -10.34
C GLY A 38 -42.53 8.13 -11.52
N PRO A 39 -43.22 8.69 -12.54
CA PRO A 39 -42.57 9.18 -13.75
C PRO A 39 -41.56 10.29 -13.45
N ILE A 40 -40.38 10.21 -14.06
CA ILE A 40 -39.35 11.25 -13.99
C ILE A 40 -39.06 11.80 -15.37
N THR A 41 -38.71 13.10 -15.42
CA THR A 41 -38.19 13.71 -16.65
C THR A 41 -36.81 13.16 -17.00
N LEU A 42 -36.45 13.19 -18.28
CA LEU A 42 -35.11 12.80 -18.75
C LEU A 42 -34.00 13.54 -18.00
N LYS A 43 -34.14 14.86 -17.81
CA LYS A 43 -33.18 15.67 -17.06
C LYS A 43 -32.94 15.12 -15.65
N LYS A 44 -34.02 14.71 -14.96
CA LYS A 44 -33.94 14.15 -13.61
C LYS A 44 -33.33 12.74 -13.62
N ALA A 45 -33.66 11.92 -14.62
CA ALA A 45 -33.07 10.60 -14.79
C ALA A 45 -31.54 10.68 -14.99
N VAL A 46 -31.06 11.58 -15.84
CA VAL A 46 -29.63 11.79 -16.08
C VAL A 46 -28.91 12.27 -14.83
N ALA A 47 -29.45 13.27 -14.13
CA ALA A 47 -28.85 13.76 -12.90
C ALA A 47 -28.72 12.66 -11.83
N LEU A 48 -29.75 11.82 -11.69
CA LEU A 48 -29.70 10.68 -10.75
C LEU A 48 -28.68 9.63 -11.18
N ALA A 49 -28.57 9.35 -12.48
CA ALA A 49 -27.56 8.43 -13.00
C ALA A 49 -26.14 8.95 -12.73
N LEU A 50 -25.88 10.25 -12.93
CA LEU A 50 -24.56 10.84 -12.65
C LEU A 50 -24.18 10.77 -11.17
N VAL A 51 -25.16 10.87 -10.26
CA VAL A 51 -24.92 10.89 -8.81
C VAL A 51 -24.85 9.48 -8.19
N ASN A 52 -25.63 8.52 -8.70
CA ASN A 52 -25.82 7.23 -8.03
C ASN A 52 -25.30 6.03 -8.84
N ASN A 53 -24.68 6.22 -10.01
CA ASN A 53 -24.11 5.11 -10.78
C ASN A 53 -22.74 4.70 -10.20
N PRO A 54 -22.59 3.48 -9.63
CA PRO A 54 -21.33 3.02 -9.05
C PRO A 54 -20.18 2.92 -10.07
N GLN A 55 -20.50 2.69 -11.35
CA GLN A 55 -19.49 2.67 -12.41
C GLN A 55 -18.92 4.07 -12.69
N LEU A 56 -19.73 5.12 -12.53
CA LEU A 56 -19.28 6.51 -12.67
C LEU A 56 -18.52 6.99 -11.43
N GLU A 57 -18.78 6.43 -10.25
CA GLU A 57 -18.02 6.74 -9.04
C GLU A 57 -16.52 6.39 -9.20
N ALA A 58 -16.23 5.22 -9.78
CA ALA A 58 -14.86 4.76 -10.06
C ALA A 58 -14.09 5.70 -11.00
N PHE A 59 -14.77 6.41 -11.90
CA PHE A 59 -14.15 7.32 -12.86
C PHE A 59 -13.41 8.48 -12.18
N SER A 60 -13.93 8.96 -11.03
CA SER A 60 -13.28 10.03 -10.25
C SER A 60 -11.91 9.63 -9.70
N PHE A 61 -11.73 8.34 -9.36
CA PHE A 61 -10.45 7.81 -8.91
C PHE A 61 -9.49 7.62 -10.08
N GLU A 62 -9.99 7.17 -11.23
CA GLU A 62 -9.17 7.03 -12.43
C GLU A 62 -8.60 8.38 -12.87
N GLN A 63 -9.44 9.43 -12.88
CA GLN A 63 -8.99 10.78 -13.18
C GLN A 63 -7.86 11.23 -12.25
N ARG A 64 -8.06 11.11 -10.92
CA ARG A 64 -7.03 11.47 -9.93
C ARG A 64 -5.75 10.64 -10.07
N ALA A 65 -5.86 9.36 -10.41
CA ALA A 65 -4.70 8.51 -10.65
C ALA A 65 -3.90 8.96 -11.88
N ARG A 66 -4.57 9.40 -12.96
CA ARG A 66 -3.90 9.96 -14.14
C ARG A 66 -3.24 11.30 -13.82
N GLU A 67 -3.92 12.18 -13.08
CA GLU A 67 -3.35 13.45 -12.60
C GLU A 67 -2.10 13.22 -11.73
N ALA A 68 -2.17 12.28 -10.78
CA ALA A 68 -1.02 11.92 -9.95
C ALA A 68 0.15 11.35 -10.76
N ARG A 69 -0.12 10.52 -11.78
CA ARG A 69 0.93 10.03 -12.70
C ARG A 69 1.56 11.16 -13.50
N ALA A 70 0.76 12.11 -14.00
CA ALA A 70 1.28 13.27 -14.71
C ALA A 70 2.19 14.11 -13.80
N LEU A 71 1.76 14.36 -12.56
CA LEU A 71 2.58 15.05 -11.55
C LEU A 71 3.88 14.29 -11.26
N GLN A 72 3.82 12.98 -11.06
CA GLN A 72 5.02 12.17 -10.81
C GLN A 72 5.98 12.15 -12.01
N SER A 73 5.46 12.16 -13.24
CA SER A 73 6.29 12.18 -14.46
C SER A 73 7.02 13.50 -14.68
N ASP A 74 6.54 14.58 -14.07
CA ASP A 74 7.17 15.90 -14.14
C ASP A 74 8.30 16.07 -13.11
N LEU A 75 8.43 15.13 -12.18
CA LEU A 75 9.47 15.12 -11.15
C LEU A 75 10.63 14.24 -11.56
N MET A 76 11.86 14.64 -11.19
CA MET A 76 13.00 13.74 -11.25
C MET A 76 12.76 12.54 -10.31
N PRO A 77 13.20 11.32 -10.68
CA PRO A 77 13.15 10.18 -9.79
C PRO A 77 13.81 10.52 -8.45
N ASN A 78 13.18 10.13 -7.34
CA ASN A 78 13.84 10.23 -6.04
C ASN A 78 15.07 9.32 -6.06
N PRO A 79 16.30 9.84 -5.80
CA PRO A 79 17.49 9.01 -5.78
C PRO A 79 17.38 7.96 -4.67
N GLN A 80 17.81 6.72 -4.93
CA GLN A 80 17.73 5.63 -3.96
C GLN A 80 19.14 5.21 -3.56
N LEU A 81 19.58 5.63 -2.37
CA LEU A 81 20.86 5.19 -1.85
C LEU A 81 20.73 3.82 -1.20
N GLU A 82 21.44 2.83 -1.73
CA GLU A 82 21.55 1.49 -1.14
C GLU A 82 22.99 1.23 -0.67
N ILE A 83 23.12 0.68 0.53
CA ILE A 83 24.40 0.24 1.09
C ILE A 83 24.25 -1.23 1.46
N LEU A 84 25.02 -2.08 0.79
CA LEU A 84 25.06 -3.51 1.04
C LEU A 84 26.39 -3.87 1.69
N VAL A 85 26.33 -4.62 2.79
CA VAL A 85 27.52 -5.16 3.46
C VAL A 85 27.41 -6.67 3.51
N GLU A 86 28.36 -7.34 2.85
CA GLU A 86 28.40 -8.80 2.72
C GLU A 86 29.60 -9.37 3.48
N ASP A 87 29.56 -10.67 3.78
CA ASP A 87 30.61 -11.43 4.49
C ASP A 87 31.01 -10.92 5.90
N ALA A 88 30.32 -9.92 6.45
CA ALA A 88 30.62 -9.33 7.76
C ALA A 88 30.43 -10.28 8.97
N ALA A 89 29.59 -11.31 8.84
CA ALA A 89 29.25 -12.27 9.90
C ALA A 89 29.52 -13.73 9.49
N GLY A 90 30.44 -13.95 8.55
CA GLY A 90 30.81 -15.28 8.07
C GLY A 90 31.59 -16.10 9.10
N SER A 91 32.04 -17.29 8.70
CA SER A 91 32.86 -18.18 9.52
C SER A 91 34.09 -18.65 8.74
N GLY A 92 35.09 -19.22 9.42
CA GLY A 92 36.37 -19.54 8.80
C GLY A 92 37.10 -18.27 8.33
N ASN A 93 37.45 -18.20 7.05
CA ASN A 93 38.17 -17.04 6.47
C ASN A 93 37.34 -15.75 6.48
N PHE A 94 36.01 -15.86 6.42
CA PHE A 94 35.08 -14.72 6.43
C PHE A 94 34.60 -14.35 7.85
N ASN A 95 35.37 -14.71 8.89
CA ASN A 95 35.01 -14.39 10.27
C ASN A 95 35.31 -12.92 10.61
N GLY A 96 34.27 -12.16 10.91
CA GLY A 96 34.35 -10.72 11.18
C GLY A 96 34.43 -9.88 9.89
N PHE A 97 34.84 -8.61 10.02
CA PHE A 97 34.78 -7.64 8.92
C PHE A 97 36.02 -7.61 8.02
N HIS A 98 37.05 -8.42 8.28
CA HIS A 98 38.32 -8.34 7.54
C HIS A 98 38.19 -8.70 6.05
N GLN A 99 37.22 -9.53 5.69
CA GLN A 99 36.91 -9.90 4.32
C GLN A 99 35.52 -9.41 3.90
N SER A 100 34.91 -8.47 4.63
CA SER A 100 33.60 -7.96 4.26
C SER A 100 33.66 -7.11 3.00
N GLN A 101 32.63 -7.22 2.18
CA GLN A 101 32.48 -6.45 0.95
C GLN A 101 31.43 -5.37 1.20
N THR A 102 31.67 -4.16 0.71
CA THR A 102 30.71 -3.05 0.82
C THR A 102 30.43 -2.50 -0.56
N THR A 103 29.16 -2.51 -0.93
CA THR A 103 28.66 -2.01 -2.21
C THR A 103 27.75 -0.82 -1.95
N ILE A 104 27.98 0.27 -2.68
CA ILE A 104 27.18 1.51 -2.59
C ILE A 104 26.56 1.76 -3.97
N GLN A 105 25.25 1.96 -4.02
CA GLN A 105 24.49 2.18 -5.26
C GLN A 105 23.53 3.37 -5.10
N LEU A 106 23.24 4.06 -6.20
CA LEU A 106 22.38 5.26 -6.25
C LEU A 106 21.26 5.11 -7.31
#